data_AF-W7BF11-F1
#
_entry.id   AF-W7BF11-F1
#
_cell.length_a   1.000
_cell.length_b   1.000
_cell.length_c   1.000
_cell.angle_alpha   90.00
_cell.angle_beta   90.00
_cell.angle_gamma   90.00
#
_symmetry.space_group_name_H-M   'P 1'
#
loop_
_entity.id
_entity.type
_entity.pdbx_description
1 polymer ?
#
loop_
_entity_poly.entity_id
_entity_poly.type
_entity_poly.pdbx_seq_one_letter_code
_entity_poly.pdbx_strand_id
1 'polypeptide(L)'
;MTLFKIAFTNVRKNFGQFSMYLGSLILSVLIYFTFVSLAYNKSIGTIFKKWELGAQGVFLAASIVIILFVAFFVFLFEQLFYAK
;
A
#
# COMPACT_ATOMS: atom_id res chain seq x y z
N MET A 1 -29.90 -10.24 18.84
CA MET A 1 -29.20 -9.58 17.72
C MET A 1 -28.04 -8.80 18.30
N THR A 2 -26.80 -9.20 18.04
CA THR A 2 -25.61 -8.51 18.56
C THR A 2 -25.00 -7.65 17.47
N LEU A 3 -24.39 -6.53 17.85
CA LEU A 3 -23.70 -5.64 16.92
C LEU A 3 -22.66 -6.39 16.06
N PHE A 4 -21.98 -7.37 16.65
CA PHE A 4 -21.08 -8.28 15.95
C PHE A 4 -21.76 -9.07 14.82
N LYS A 5 -22.96 -9.60 15.05
CA LYS A 5 -23.69 -10.37 14.04
C LYS A 5 -24.10 -9.49 12.86
N ILE A 6 -24.44 -8.23 13.12
CA ILE A 6 -24.79 -7.23 12.10
C ILE A 6 -23.55 -6.87 11.27
N ALA A 7 -22.44 -6.53 11.92
CA ALA A 7 -21.18 -6.23 11.25
C ALA A 7 -20.71 -7.40 10.37
N PHE A 8 -20.73 -8.63 10.90
CA PHE A 8 -20.31 -9.83 10.17
C PHE A 8 -21.22 -10.12 8.96
N THR A 9 -22.53 -9.96 9.12
CA THR A 9 -23.48 -10.15 8.01
C THR A 9 -23.28 -9.09 6.92
N ASN A 10 -22.91 -7.87 7.29
CA ASN A 10 -22.66 -6.78 6.35
C ASN A 10 -21.36 -6.99 5.55
N VAL A 11 -20.28 -7.40 6.22
CA VAL A 11 -19.01 -7.79 5.57
C VAL A 11 -19.22 -8.98 4.64
N ARG A 12 -20.01 -9.98 5.04
CA ARG A 12 -20.29 -11.16 4.21
C ARG A 12 -21.12 -10.83 2.96
N LYS A 13 -22.11 -9.94 3.06
CA LYS A 13 -22.92 -9.50 1.91
C LYS A 13 -22.13 -8.62 0.93
N ASN A 14 -21.20 -7.80 1.43
CA ASN A 14 -20.39 -6.88 0.64
C ASN A 14 -18.94 -7.37 0.49
N PHE A 15 -18.72 -8.68 0.54
CA PHE A 15 -17.38 -9.27 0.66
C PHE A 15 -16.44 -8.87 -0.47
N GLY A 16 -16.92 -8.77 -1.72
CA GLY A 16 -16.08 -8.36 -2.86
C GLY A 16 -15.52 -6.94 -2.74
N GLN A 17 -16.35 -6.00 -2.27
CA GLN A 17 -15.95 -4.61 -2.03
C GLN A 17 -14.99 -4.52 -0.83
N PHE A 18 -15.32 -5.24 0.25
CA PHE A 18 -14.45 -5.34 1.43
C PHE A 18 -13.10 -6.00 1.14
N SER A 19 -13.07 -7.05 0.31
CA SER A 19 -11.84 -7.76 -0.05
C SER A 19 -10.94 -6.92 -0.96
N MET A 20 -11.51 -6.12 -1.85
CA MET A 20 -10.74 -5.16 -2.66
C MET A 20 -10.09 -4.08 -1.79
N TYR A 21 -10.84 -3.50 -0.84
CA TYR A 21 -10.31 -2.53 0.12
C TYR A 21 -9.21 -3.13 1.00
N LEU A 22 -9.46 -4.32 1.55
CA LEU A 22 -8.50 -5.04 2.38
C LEU A 22 -7.23 -5.38 1.59
N GLY A 23 -7.39 -5.84 0.34
CA GLY A 23 -6.29 -6.14 -0.57
C GLY A 23 -5.44 -4.91 -0.88
N SER A 24 -6.08 -3.77 -1.16
CA SER A 24 -5.38 -2.49 -1.39
C SER A 24 -4.58 -2.06 -0.16
N LEU A 25 -5.17 -2.19 1.03
CA LEU A 25 -4.52 -1.82 2.29
C LEU A 25 -3.31 -2.72 2.60
N ILE A 26 -3.47 -4.04 2.44
CA ILE A 26 -2.37 -5.00 2.60
C ILE A 26 -1.26 -4.71 1.58
N LEU A 27 -1.61 -4.52 0.30
CA LEU A 27 -0.65 -4.25 -0.76
C LEU A 27 0.14 -2.96 -0.49
N SER A 28 -0.54 -1.90 -0.08
CA SER A 28 0.09 -0.62 0.30
C SER A 28 1.12 -0.79 1.41
N VAL A 29 0.74 -1.46 2.50
CA VAL A 29 1.65 -1.73 3.63
C VAL A 29 2.84 -2.58 3.21
N LEU A 30 2.62 -3.63 2.39
CA LEU A 30 3.68 -4.49 1.88
C LEU A 30 4.68 -3.72 1.01
N ILE A 31 4.20 -2.90 0.08
CA ILE A 31 5.07 -2.09 -0.78
C ILE A 31 5.88 -1.12 0.08
N TYR A 32 5.25 -0.39 1.00
CA TYR A 32 5.96 0.52 1.91
C TYR A 32 7.08 -0.19 2.67
N PHE A 33 6.78 -1.32 3.32
CA PHE A 33 7.77 -2.08 4.09
C PHE A 33 8.90 -2.61 3.22
N THR A 34 8.60 -3.06 2.00
CA THR A 34 9.61 -3.52 1.04
C THR A 34 10.61 -2.40 0.74
N PHE A 35 10.12 -1.20 0.39
CA PHE A 35 10.99 -0.07 0.05
C PHE A 35 11.79 0.45 1.24
N VAL A 36 11.18 0.54 2.41
CA VAL A 36 11.88 0.90 3.66
C VAL A 36 12.98 -0.13 3.95
N SER A 37 12.67 -1.43 3.86
CA SER A 37 13.64 -2.48 4.09
C SER A 37 14.82 -2.43 3.12
N LEU A 38 14.57 -2.10 1.84
CA LEU A 38 15.64 -1.93 0.85
C LEU A 38 16.49 -0.69 1.14
N ALA A 39 15.87 0.42 1.54
CA ALA A 39 16.56 1.68 1.84
C ALA A 39 17.60 1.53 2.97
N TYR A 40 17.32 0.69 3.96
CA TYR A 40 18.21 0.43 5.09
C TYR A 40 19.11 -0.81 4.90
N ASN A 41 19.04 -1.49 3.77
CA ASN A 41 19.87 -2.66 3.50
C ASN A 41 21.32 -2.25 3.16
N LYS A 42 22.28 -2.72 3.96
CA LYS A 42 23.71 -2.39 3.78
C LYS A 42 24.29 -2.87 2.44
N SER A 43 23.79 -3.98 1.89
CA SER A 43 24.23 -4.50 0.59
C SER A 43 23.80 -3.58 -0.55
N ILE A 44 22.59 -3.02 -0.46
CA ILE A 44 22.08 -2.02 -1.42
C ILE A 44 22.98 -0.78 -1.40
N GLY A 45 23.35 -0.27 -0.22
CA GLY A 45 24.27 0.88 -0.10
C GLY A 45 25.64 0.66 -0.78
N THR A 46 26.12 -0.59 -0.81
CA THR A 46 27.39 -0.95 -1.46
C THR A 46 27.26 -0.96 -2.98
N ILE A 47 26.12 -1.43 -3.50
CA ILE A 47 25.81 -1.40 -4.94
C ILE A 47 25.66 0.06 -5.41
N PHE A 48 24.92 0.89 -4.68
CA PHE A 48 24.72 2.28 -5.04
C PHE A 48 26.00 3.11 -5.02
N LYS A 49 26.91 2.86 -4.06
CA LYS A 49 28.26 3.47 -4.06
C LYS A 49 29.04 3.14 -5.34
N LYS A 50 28.90 1.93 -5.90
CA LYS A 50 29.54 1.55 -7.16
C LYS A 50 28.94 2.26 -8.38
N TRP A 51 27.69 2.70 -8.29
CA TRP A 51 26.95 3.32 -9.40
C TRP A 51 26.92 4.85 -9.33
N GLU A 52 27.63 5.46 -8.36
CA GLU A 52 27.64 6.91 -8.09
C GLU A 52 26.24 7.53 -7.89
N LEU A 53 25.24 6.68 -7.62
CA LEU A 53 23.87 7.10 -7.36
C LEU A 53 23.69 7.33 -5.86
N GLY A 54 23.12 8.47 -5.50
CA GLY A 54 22.72 8.75 -4.12
C GLY A 54 21.59 7.82 -3.68
N ALA A 55 21.93 6.66 -3.10
CA ALA A 55 20.99 5.62 -2.69
C ALA A 55 19.80 6.16 -1.92
N GLN A 56 20.09 7.03 -0.95
CA GLN A 56 19.08 7.61 -0.06
C GLN A 56 18.07 8.46 -0.83
N GLY A 57 18.51 9.24 -1.81
CA GLY A 57 17.64 10.09 -2.64
C GLY A 57 16.72 9.28 -3.55
N VAL A 58 17.22 8.19 -4.14
CA VAL A 58 16.44 7.34 -5.04
C VAL A 58 15.32 6.60 -4.29
N PHE A 59 15.60 6.06 -3.10
CA PHE A 59 14.56 5.39 -2.30
C PHE A 59 13.52 6.38 -1.76
N LEU A 60 13.94 7.60 -1.40
CA LEU A 60 13.02 8.65 -0.95
C LEU A 60 12.11 9.10 -2.09
N ALA A 61 12.66 9.32 -3.29
CA ALA A 61 11.87 9.60 -4.49
C ALA A 61 10.89 8.46 -4.83
N ALA A 62 11.35 7.21 -4.76
CA ALA A 62 10.50 6.04 -5.00
C ALA A 62 9.37 5.92 -3.96
N SER A 63 9.63 6.24 -2.69
CA SER A 63 8.59 6.24 -1.65
C SER A 63 7.49 7.28 -1.92
N ILE A 64 7.84 8.45 -2.46
CA ILE A 64 6.87 9.48 -2.84
C ILE A 64 5.97 8.98 -3.98
N VAL A 65 6.56 8.37 -5.01
CA VAL A 65 5.81 7.77 -6.12
C VAL A 65 4.86 6.68 -5.62
N ILE A 66 5.28 5.88 -4.64
CA ILE A 66 4.44 4.86 -4.01
C ILE A 66 3.28 5.47 -3.23
N ILE A 67 3.53 6.52 -2.45
CA ILE A 67 2.46 7.21 -1.72
C ILE A 67 1.42 7.75 -2.69
N LEU A 68 1.84 8.33 -3.82
CA LEU A 68 0.93 8.79 -4.87
C LEU A 68 0.16 7.63 -5.52
N PHE A 69 0.83 6.51 -5.79
CA PHE A 69 0.19 5.31 -6.35
C PHE A 69 -0.85 4.72 -5.39
N VAL A 70 -0.54 4.65 -4.10
CA VAL A 70 -1.48 4.21 -3.06
C VAL A 70 -2.65 5.19 -2.94
N ALA A 71 -2.39 6.49 -2.88
CA ALA A 71 -3.44 7.51 -2.79
C ALA A 71 -4.40 7.45 -3.99
N PHE A 72 -3.86 7.23 -5.19
CA PHE A 72 -4.65 7.05 -6.40
C PHE A 72 -5.56 5.80 -6.32
N PHE A 73 -5.03 4.67 -5.86
CA PHE A 73 -5.83 3.47 -5.67
C PHE A 73 -6.92 3.66 -4.62
N VAL A 74 -6.60 4.25 -3.47
CA VAL A 74 -7.60 4.56 -2.42
C VAL A 74 -8.71 5.46 -2.98
N PHE A 75 -8.36 6.52 -3.71
CA PHE A 75 -9.31 7.43 -4.31
C PHE A 75 -10.22 6.75 -5.35
N LEU A 76 -9.65 5.96 -6.26
CA LEU A 76 -10.43 5.20 -7.24
C LEU A 76 -11.39 4.20 -6.58
N PHE A 77 -10.97 3.58 -5.48
CA PHE A 77 -11.82 2.63 -4.77
C PHE A 77 -12.96 3.31 -4.00
N GLU A 78 -12.76 4.53 -3.48
CA GLU A 78 -13.86 5.33 -2.92
C GLU A 78 -14.92 5.63 -3.98
N GLN A 79 -14.50 6.05 -5.17
CA GLN A 79 -15.43 6.30 -6.28
C GLN A 79 -16.20 5.03 -6.68
N LEU A 80 -15.54 3.86 -6.70
CA LEU A 80 -16.20 2.58 -7.00
C LEU A 80 -17.19 2.14 -5.90
N PHE A 81 -16.97 2.56 -4.65
CA PHE A 81 -17.86 2.29 -3.53
C PHE A 81 -19.10 3.19 -3.56
N TYR A 82 -18.94 4.49 -3.86
CA TYR A 82 -20.03 5.46 -3.93
C TYR A 82 -20.81 5.48 -5.26
N ALA A 83 -20.29 4.86 -6.32
CA ALA A 83 -20.98 4.73 -7.62
C ALA A 83 -22.09 3.66 -7.63
N LYS A 84 -22.47 3.12 -6.47
CA LYS A 84 -23.51 2.10 -6.29
C LYS A 84 -24.58 2.57 -5.31
#